data_AF-A0A388PWG7-F1
#
_entry.id   AF-A0A388PWG7-F1
#
_cell.length_a   1.000
_cell.length_b   1.000
_cell.length_c   1.000
_cell.angle_alpha   90.00
_cell.angle_beta   90.00
_cell.angle_gamma   90.00
#
_symmetry.space_group_name_H-M   'P 1'
#
loop_
_entity.id
_entity.type
_entity.pdbx_description
1 polymer ?
#
loop_
_entity_poly.entity_id
_entity_poly.type
_entity_poly.pdbx_seq_one_letter_code
_entity_poly.pdbx_strand_id
1 'polypeptide(L)'
;MAKKPLLIRDAIKNFKSPITEKDLFRIAQNENAISRLIEFKRGIWQVKYGPFKKLDLPKKINTPWTILVQNMNHHLPFAESFLNLFKFIPYARLDDLMVSFATKKVVSALTLTLMMYFYFRQKAKENGKSASKRNFL
;
A
#
# COMPACT_ATOMS: atom_id res chain seq x y z
N MET A 1 -10.66 -19.86 -17.55
CA MET A 1 -11.74 -19.16 -16.80
C MET A 1 -11.11 -18.30 -15.72
N ALA A 2 -11.39 -17.00 -15.69
CA ALA A 2 -10.91 -16.11 -14.62
C ALA A 2 -11.69 -16.40 -13.32
N LYS A 3 -10.98 -16.64 -12.22
CA LYS A 3 -11.62 -16.83 -10.90
C LYS A 3 -12.25 -15.51 -10.43
N LYS A 4 -13.40 -15.58 -9.77
CA LYS A 4 -14.07 -14.41 -9.16
C LYS A 4 -13.22 -13.86 -8.00
N PRO A 5 -13.18 -12.54 -7.78
CA PRO A 5 -12.51 -11.95 -6.62
C PRO A 5 -13.20 -12.42 -5.33
N LEU A 6 -12.40 -12.79 -4.32
CA LEU A 6 -12.87 -13.24 -3.01
C LEU A 6 -12.47 -12.21 -1.94
N LEU A 7 -13.46 -11.69 -1.22
CA LEU A 7 -13.23 -10.86 -0.04
C LEU A 7 -13.21 -11.74 1.21
N ILE A 8 -12.04 -11.87 1.84
CA ILE A 8 -11.90 -12.51 3.15
C ILE A 8 -11.74 -11.42 4.20
N ARG A 9 -12.78 -11.21 5.02
CA ARG A 9 -12.70 -10.25 6.15
C ARG A 9 -11.87 -10.86 7.28
N ASP A 10 -11.05 -10.02 7.91
CA ASP A 10 -10.18 -10.42 9.04
C ASP A 10 -9.30 -11.66 8.74
N ALA A 11 -8.85 -11.79 7.49
CA ALA A 11 -8.03 -12.90 7.02
C ALA A 11 -6.77 -13.14 7.88
N ILE A 12 -6.23 -12.07 8.47
CA ILE A 12 -5.17 -12.14 9.47
C ILE A 12 -5.69 -11.46 10.73
N LYS A 13 -6.02 -12.27 11.75
CA LYS A 13 -6.48 -11.77 13.05
C LYS A 13 -5.41 -10.86 13.67
N ASN A 14 -5.85 -9.72 14.21
CA ASN A 14 -4.97 -8.75 14.87
C ASN A 14 -3.78 -8.28 14.02
N PHE A 15 -3.93 -8.24 12.68
CA PHE A 15 -2.88 -7.76 11.80
C PHE A 15 -2.45 -6.34 12.20
N LYS A 16 -1.17 -6.19 12.54
CA LYS A 16 -0.50 -4.91 12.76
C LYS A 16 0.46 -4.70 11.60
N SER A 17 0.42 -3.52 10.96
CA SER A 17 1.37 -3.23 9.89
C SER A 17 2.79 -3.31 10.47
N PRO A 18 3.70 -4.07 9.83
CA PRO A 18 5.11 -4.16 10.24
C PRO A 18 5.87 -2.84 10.00
N ILE A 19 5.29 -1.96 9.18
CA ILE A 19 5.92 -0.74 8.71
C ILE A 19 5.05 0.46 9.06
N THR A 20 5.69 1.52 9.54
CA THR A 20 5.02 2.80 9.79
C THR A 20 5.00 3.67 8.54
N GLU A 21 4.16 4.70 8.54
CA GLU A 21 4.16 5.71 7.47
C GLU A 21 5.56 6.36 7.30
N LYS A 22 6.25 6.65 8.41
CA LYS A 22 7.58 7.27 8.40
C LYS A 22 8.60 6.34 7.74
N ASP A 23 8.54 5.04 8.04
CA ASP A 23 9.42 4.05 7.43
C ASP A 23 9.18 3.93 5.94
N LEU A 24 7.91 3.94 5.50
CA LEU A 24 7.58 3.87 4.07
C LEU A 24 8.18 5.07 3.31
N PHE A 25 8.05 6.29 3.85
CA PHE A 25 8.66 7.46 3.23
C PHE A 25 10.18 7.45 3.26
N ARG A 26 10.79 6.86 4.30
CA ARG A 26 12.24 6.68 4.37
C ARG A 26 12.73 5.71 3.29
N ILE A 27 11.99 4.62 3.06
CA ILE A 27 12.33 3.67 1.98
C ILE A 27 12.13 4.32 0.61
N ALA A 28 11.06 5.09 0.42
CA ALA A 28 10.82 5.80 -0.84
C ALA A 28 11.86 6.89 -1.18
N GLN A 29 12.70 7.28 -0.21
CA GLN A 29 13.86 8.16 -0.41
C GLN A 29 15.11 7.40 -0.90
N ASN A 30 15.14 6.08 -0.79
CA ASN A 30 16.28 5.27 -1.19
C ASN A 30 16.36 5.13 -2.71
N GLU A 31 17.53 5.37 -3.29
CA GLU A 31 17.78 5.31 -4.73
C GLU A 31 17.50 3.92 -5.34
N ASN A 32 17.67 2.87 -4.53
CA ASN A 32 17.43 1.49 -4.95
C ASN A 32 15.96 1.05 -4.78
N ALA A 33 15.10 1.90 -4.21
CA ALA A 33 13.70 1.56 -3.97
C ALA A 33 12.82 1.93 -5.17
N ILE A 34 12.11 0.94 -5.71
CA ILE A 34 11.11 1.17 -6.75
C ILE A 34 9.86 1.78 -6.11
N SER A 35 9.73 3.10 -6.23
CA SER A 35 8.63 3.84 -5.62
C SER A 35 7.92 4.77 -6.60
N ARG A 36 6.63 4.99 -6.36
CA ARG A 36 5.76 5.83 -7.19
C ARG A 36 4.85 6.68 -6.32
N LEU A 37 4.65 7.93 -6.70
CA LEU A 37 3.70 8.84 -6.10
C LEU A 37 2.64 9.15 -7.14
N ILE A 38 1.38 8.90 -6.78
CA ILE A 38 0.22 9.22 -7.59
C ILE A 38 -0.54 10.33 -6.87
N GLU A 39 -0.64 11.50 -7.49
CA GLU A 39 -1.29 12.66 -6.90
C GLU A 39 -2.33 13.27 -7.84
N PHE A 40 -3.43 13.77 -7.28
CA PHE A 40 -4.40 14.55 -8.02
C PHE A 40 -4.10 16.04 -7.83
N LYS A 41 -3.69 16.73 -8.89
CA LYS A 41 -3.27 18.13 -8.82
C LYS A 41 -3.86 18.89 -10.01
N ARG A 42 -4.49 20.04 -9.73
CA ARG A 42 -5.10 20.91 -10.76
C ARG A 42 -6.07 20.16 -11.70
N GLY A 43 -6.91 19.28 -11.14
CA GLY A 43 -7.91 18.54 -11.92
C GLY A 43 -7.38 17.34 -12.72
N ILE A 44 -6.07 17.04 -12.64
CA ILE A 44 -5.46 15.92 -13.37
C ILE A 44 -4.70 14.98 -12.44
N TRP A 45 -4.71 13.69 -12.78
CA TRP A 45 -3.87 12.68 -12.13
C TRP A 45 -2.45 12.74 -12.68
N GLN A 46 -1.48 12.74 -11.77
CA GLN A 46 -0.06 12.74 -12.11
C GLN A 46 0.63 11.57 -11.42
N VAL A 47 1.57 10.96 -12.12
CA VAL A 47 2.44 9.91 -11.58
C VAL A 47 3.87 10.43 -11.59
N LYS A 48 4.53 10.29 -10.45
CA LYS A 48 5.96 10.55 -10.29
C LYS A 48 6.65 9.27 -9.84
N TYR A 49 7.91 9.14 -10.21
CA TYR A 49 8.74 8.00 -9.85
C TYR A 49 9.83 8.47 -8.88
N GLY A 50 10.15 7.62 -7.90
CA GLY A 50 11.19 7.92 -6.93
C GLY A 50 12.60 7.75 -7.51
N PRO A 51 13.63 7.96 -6.68
CA PRO A 51 13.53 8.29 -5.25
C PRO A 51 12.94 9.68 -5.01
N PHE A 52 12.18 9.84 -3.92
CA PHE A 52 11.58 11.13 -3.56
C PHE A 52 12.37 11.81 -2.45
N LYS A 53 12.52 13.12 -2.48
CA LYS A 53 12.97 13.91 -1.32
C LYS A 53 11.77 14.20 -0.42
N LYS A 54 12.04 14.56 0.84
CA LYS A 54 10.99 14.96 1.81
C LYS A 54 10.09 16.09 1.29
N LEU A 55 10.64 17.00 0.49
CA LEU A 55 9.94 18.14 -0.10
C LEU A 55 9.04 17.74 -1.30
N ASP A 56 9.31 16.59 -1.93
CA ASP A 56 8.55 16.11 -3.09
C ASP A 56 7.20 15.52 -2.68
N LEU A 57 7.07 15.12 -1.42
CA LEU A 57 5.84 14.54 -0.87
C LEU A 57 4.81 15.63 -0.56
N PRO A 58 3.59 15.55 -1.12
CA PRO A 58 2.58 16.56 -0.88
C PRO A 58 2.12 16.55 0.59
N LYS A 59 1.80 17.73 1.12
CA LYS A 59 1.18 17.82 2.44
C LYS A 59 -0.16 17.06 2.44
N LYS A 60 -0.44 16.33 3.52
CA LYS A 60 -1.62 15.45 3.66
C LYS A 60 -2.98 16.14 3.44
N ILE A 61 -3.05 17.47 3.58
CA ILE A 61 -4.33 18.20 3.65
C ILE A 61 -4.75 18.85 2.32
N ASN A 62 -3.83 19.01 1.38
CA ASN A 62 -4.06 19.81 0.18
C ASN A 62 -4.74 19.03 -0.93
N THR A 63 -4.30 17.80 -1.20
CA THR A 63 -4.76 17.01 -2.35
C THR A 63 -4.76 15.50 -2.02
N PRO A 64 -5.62 14.70 -2.67
CA PRO A 64 -5.53 13.26 -2.56
C PRO A 64 -4.29 12.75 -3.30
N TRP A 65 -3.54 11.88 -2.63
CA TRP A 65 -2.36 11.25 -3.18
C TRP A 65 -2.09 9.90 -2.50
N THR A 66 -1.38 9.04 -3.22
CA THR A 66 -0.94 7.71 -2.79
C THR A 66 0.52 7.53 -3.13
N ILE A 67 1.34 7.12 -2.17
CA ILE A 67 2.69 6.61 -2.44
C ILE A 67 2.67 5.10 -2.41
N LEU A 68 3.43 4.48 -3.30
CA LEU A 68 3.60 3.03 -3.41
C LEU A 68 5.10 2.73 -3.40
N VAL A 69 5.49 1.70 -2.66
CA VAL A 69 6.85 1.15 -2.68
C VAL A 69 6.73 -0.33 -2.97
N GLN A 70 7.41 -0.76 -4.04
CA GLN A 70 7.48 -2.15 -4.47
C GLN A 70 8.69 -2.84 -3.85
N ASN A 71 8.74 -4.15 -4.00
CA ASN A 71 9.87 -4.99 -3.58
C ASN A 71 10.23 -4.81 -2.09
N MET A 72 9.20 -4.75 -1.24
CA MET A 72 9.36 -4.58 0.20
C MET A 72 10.04 -5.77 0.87
N ASN A 73 10.07 -6.93 0.20
CA ASN A 73 10.90 -8.10 0.53
C ASN A 73 12.39 -7.76 0.68
N HIS A 74 12.93 -6.82 -0.11
CA HIS A 74 14.33 -6.39 0.04
C HIS A 74 14.56 -5.38 1.17
N HIS A 75 13.50 -4.79 1.70
CA HIS A 75 13.59 -3.73 2.71
C HIS A 75 13.11 -4.16 4.10
N LEU A 76 12.34 -5.24 4.20
CA LEU A 76 11.69 -5.68 5.44
C LEU A 76 11.87 -7.19 5.63
N PRO A 77 12.55 -7.65 6.70
CA PRO A 77 12.59 -9.06 7.06
C PRO A 77 11.20 -9.69 7.27
N PHE A 78 10.22 -8.89 7.70
CA PHE A 78 8.84 -9.33 7.87
C PHE A 78 8.18 -9.76 6.54
N ALA A 79 8.56 -9.17 5.41
CA ALA A 79 7.90 -9.42 4.14
C ALA A 79 8.04 -10.89 3.70
N GLU A 80 9.19 -11.52 3.93
CA GLU A 80 9.38 -12.95 3.66
C GLU A 80 8.47 -13.81 4.54
N SER A 81 8.41 -13.52 5.84
CA SER A 81 7.52 -14.21 6.78
C SER A 81 6.04 -14.02 6.43
N PHE A 82 5.68 -12.87 5.87
CA PHE A 82 4.34 -12.59 5.39
C PHE A 82 4.01 -13.35 4.10
N LEU A 83 4.93 -13.36 3.13
CA LEU A 83 4.80 -14.14 1.89
C LEU A 83 4.67 -15.64 2.16
N ASN A 84 5.29 -16.14 3.24
CA ASN A 84 5.16 -17.53 3.68
C ASN A 84 3.71 -17.93 3.99
N LEU A 85 2.83 -17.01 4.39
CA LEU A 85 1.40 -17.29 4.59
C LEU A 85 0.68 -17.67 3.26
N PHE A 86 1.29 -17.34 2.12
CA PHE A 86 0.75 -17.57 0.78
C PHE A 86 1.48 -18.69 0.02
N LYS A 87 2.29 -19.51 0.71
CA LYS A 87 3.01 -20.67 0.13
C LYS A 87 2.13 -21.70 -0.58
N PHE A 88 0.81 -21.68 -0.35
CA PHE A 88 -0.15 -22.47 -1.13
C PHE A 88 -0.25 -22.03 -2.61
N ILE A 89 0.33 -20.88 -2.97
CA ILE A 89 0.42 -20.37 -4.33
C ILE A 89 1.80 -20.74 -4.87
N PRO A 90 1.90 -21.31 -6.09
CA PRO A 90 3.19 -21.59 -6.71
C PRO A 90 4.07 -20.33 -6.77
N TYR A 91 5.34 -20.46 -6.38
CA TYR A 91 6.30 -19.34 -6.35
C TYR A 91 6.38 -18.55 -7.65
N ALA A 92 6.27 -19.22 -8.81
CA ALA A 92 6.24 -18.56 -10.12
C ALA A 92 5.06 -17.59 -10.34
N ARG A 93 4.08 -17.59 -9.43
CA ARG A 93 2.91 -16.68 -9.44
C ARG A 93 2.85 -15.78 -8.22
N LEU A 94 3.77 -15.96 -7.26
CA LEU A 94 3.90 -15.11 -6.09
C LEU A 94 4.97 -14.06 -6.43
N ASP A 95 4.51 -12.85 -6.63
CA ASP A 95 5.38 -11.70 -6.89
C ASP A 95 5.79 -11.04 -5.56
N ASP A 96 6.39 -9.87 -5.62
CA ASP A 96 6.87 -9.12 -4.47
C ASP A 96 5.77 -8.43 -3.64
N LEU A 97 6.11 -8.10 -2.38
CA LEU A 97 5.24 -7.32 -1.51
C LEU A 97 5.30 -5.83 -1.91
N MET A 98 4.17 -5.26 -2.31
CA MET A 98 4.00 -3.82 -2.50
C MET A 98 3.23 -3.21 -1.33
N VAL A 99 3.75 -2.13 -0.74
CA VAL A 99 3.07 -1.36 0.30
C VAL A 99 2.69 0.01 -0.24
N SER A 100 1.47 0.46 0.07
CA SER A 100 1.01 1.79 -0.30
C SER A 100 0.43 2.55 0.89
N PHE A 101 0.60 3.87 0.86
CA PHE A 101 -0.01 4.80 1.81
C PHE A 101 -0.79 5.85 1.04
N ALA A 102 -2.06 6.02 1.39
CA ALA A 102 -2.97 6.96 0.76
C ALA A 102 -3.53 7.95 1.78
N THR A 103 -3.70 9.21 1.37
CA THR A 103 -4.38 10.21 2.19
C THR A 103 -5.89 9.97 2.25
N LYS A 104 -6.52 10.39 3.34
CA LYS A 104 -7.93 10.09 3.69
C LYS A 104 -8.97 10.52 2.64
N LYS A 105 -8.62 11.50 1.78
CA LYS A 105 -9.48 11.99 0.69
C LYS A 105 -9.41 11.16 -0.59
N VAL A 106 -8.51 10.16 -0.66
CA VAL A 106 -8.53 9.17 -1.74
C VAL A 106 -9.74 8.28 -1.50
N VAL A 107 -10.88 8.63 -2.11
CA VAL A 107 -11.95 7.65 -2.34
C VAL A 107 -11.29 6.53 -3.16
N SER A 108 -11.34 5.33 -2.61
CA SER A 108 -10.72 4.12 -3.14
C SER A 108 -11.09 3.88 -4.59
N ALA A 109 -10.20 4.29 -5.50
CA ALA A 109 -10.15 3.80 -6.86
C ALA A 109 -8.72 4.01 -7.34
N LEU A 110 -7.83 3.09 -6.95
CA LEU A 110 -6.61 2.90 -7.70
C LEU A 110 -6.51 1.42 -8.04
N THR A 111 -7.17 1.11 -9.13
CA THR A 111 -7.22 -0.20 -9.77
C THR A 111 -6.13 -0.23 -10.83
N LEU A 112 -5.19 -1.18 -10.74
CA LEU A 112 -4.57 -1.78 -11.91
C LEU A 112 -4.18 -3.24 -11.60
N THR A 113 -4.79 -4.14 -12.35
CA THR A 113 -4.69 -5.62 -12.40
C THR A 113 -3.44 -6.00 -13.23
N LEU A 114 -2.63 -7.06 -13.04
CA LEU A 114 -2.79 -8.51 -12.83
C LEU A 114 -1.37 -9.02 -12.43
N MET A 115 -1.11 -9.74 -11.33
CA MET A 115 -1.26 -11.18 -11.12
C MET A 115 -1.58 -11.43 -9.64
N MET A 116 -2.72 -12.10 -9.38
CA MET A 116 -3.13 -12.64 -8.07
C MET A 116 -2.79 -11.78 -6.82
N TYR A 117 -3.31 -10.55 -6.76
CA TYR A 117 -3.09 -9.69 -5.59
C TYR A 117 -4.03 -10.04 -4.42
N PHE A 118 -3.45 -10.35 -3.26
CA PHE A 118 -4.15 -10.19 -1.99
C PHE A 118 -4.07 -8.72 -1.57
N TYR A 119 -5.22 -8.06 -1.48
CA TYR A 119 -5.29 -6.70 -0.98
C TYR A 119 -5.57 -6.70 0.52
N PHE A 120 -4.57 -6.27 1.30
CA PHE A 120 -4.72 -6.05 2.74
C PHE A 120 -4.94 -4.58 3.04
N ARG A 121 -6.11 -4.25 3.61
CA ARG A 121 -6.44 -2.89 4.02
C ARG A 121 -6.33 -2.74 5.53
N GLN A 122 -5.42 -1.88 5.99
CA GLN A 122 -5.42 -1.37 7.36
C GLN A 122 -5.77 0.11 7.36
N LYS A 123 -6.73 0.52 8.19
CA LYS A 123 -6.99 1.95 8.45
C LYS A 123 -5.98 2.44 9.49
N ALA A 124 -5.27 3.52 9.19
CA ALA A 124 -4.43 4.20 10.16
C ALA A 124 -5.28 4.71 11.34
N LYS A 125 -4.81 4.49 12.59
CA LYS A 125 -5.45 5.05 13.79
C LYS A 125 -5.04 6.52 13.93
N GLU A 126 -5.99 7.44 13.96
CA GLU A 126 -5.77 8.83 14.37
C GLU A 126 -5.75 8.92 15.90
N ASN A 127 -4.78 9.64 16.46
CA ASN A 127 -4.62 10.03 17.87
C ASN A 127 -5.80 9.68 18.78
N GLY A 128 -5.80 8.44 19.32
CA GLY A 128 -6.70 8.00 20.39
C GLY A 128 -8.19 7.85 20.06
N LYS A 129 -8.67 8.21 18.85
CA LYS A 129 -10.09 8.06 18.50
C LYS A 129 -10.26 7.00 17.40
N SER A 130 -10.70 5.82 17.83
CA SER A 130 -11.16 4.75 16.96
C SER A 130 -12.30 5.26 16.10
N ALA A 131 -12.03 5.54 14.82
CA ALA A 131 -13.07 5.97 13.88
C ALA A 131 -14.01 4.78 13.61
N SER A 132 -15.25 4.97 14.07
CA SER A 132 -16.40 4.07 13.99
C SER A 132 -16.49 3.23 12.71
N LYS A 133 -16.85 1.96 12.90
CA LYS A 133 -17.14 0.95 11.87
C LYS A 133 -18.19 1.50 10.91
N ARG A 134 -17.78 1.91 9.71
CA ARG A 134 -18.66 1.91 8.52
C ARG A 134 -18.24 0.77 7.62
N ASN A 135 -19.12 -0.23 7.56
CA ASN A 135 -19.07 -1.34 6.62
C ASN A 135 -19.18 -0.76 5.20
N PHE A 136 -18.31 -1.19 4.29
CA PHE A 136 -18.52 -1.02 2.86
C PHE A 136 -18.79 -2.41 2.28
N LEU A 137 -19.90 -2.48 1.53
CA LEU A 137 -20.32 -3.59 0.69
C LEU A 137 -19.33 -3.78 -0.47
#